data_AF-A0A1H0LDU7-F1
#
_entry.id   AF-A0A1H0LDU7-F1
#
_cell.length_a   1.000
_cell.length_b   1.000
_cell.length_c   1.000
_cell.angle_alpha   90.00
_cell.angle_beta   90.00
_cell.angle_gamma   90.00
#
_symmetry.space_group_name_H-M   'P 1'
#
loop_
_entity.id
_entity.type
_entity.pdbx_description
1 polymer ?
#
loop_
_entity_poly.entity_id
_entity_poly.type
_entity_poly.pdbx_seq_one_letter_code
_entity_poly.pdbx_strand_id
1 'polypeptide(L)'
;MPTREPGQPKLPPRSPRRTATQTKQLLMDVALHMLHERGPTAGVSHVKLTDVLDRAGLTTGAAYRLWDDQKAFHDDLAIYAVRWRDRQSTETTAHRVMPIIHSGGPWQEVLRAGAEANLQSFPEDIALLTTMALRASAYGHPALLEASRERHAEAMSAYGSLYQTVLHAYRRQLKQPFTLDHLCALLAALSEGFTLQAATGEPHTVVQINSDDPRVGEQWTLLAVAAVALIEHMTEDIPAPVAGMS
;
A
#
# COMPACT_ATOMS: atom_id res chain seq x y z
N MET A 1 24.97 -60.67 -35.69
CA MET A 1 24.47 -59.99 -34.48
C MET A 1 24.33 -58.51 -34.80
N PRO A 2 23.12 -57.93 -34.82
CA PRO A 2 22.98 -56.50 -35.05
C PRO A 2 23.25 -55.72 -33.76
N THR A 3 24.09 -54.72 -33.90
CA THR A 3 24.55 -53.74 -32.90
C THR A 3 23.39 -52.89 -32.39
N ARG A 4 23.27 -52.74 -31.07
CA ARG A 4 22.30 -51.84 -30.41
C ARG A 4 22.71 -50.38 -30.62
N GLU A 5 21.79 -49.55 -31.11
CA GLU A 5 21.93 -48.09 -31.10
C GLU A 5 21.91 -47.53 -29.67
N PRO A 6 22.83 -46.60 -29.30
CA PRO A 6 22.80 -45.93 -28.02
C PRO A 6 22.01 -44.61 -28.08
N GLY A 7 21.16 -44.40 -27.07
CA GLY A 7 20.91 -43.07 -26.51
C GLY A 7 19.65 -42.35 -26.98
N GLN A 8 18.48 -42.83 -26.57
CA GLN A 8 17.33 -41.91 -26.45
C GLN A 8 17.63 -40.87 -25.36
N PRO A 9 17.40 -39.57 -25.60
CA PRO A 9 17.56 -38.54 -24.58
C PRO A 9 16.58 -38.79 -23.44
N LYS A 10 17.09 -38.83 -22.20
CA LYS A 10 16.26 -38.89 -20.99
C LYS A 10 15.31 -37.71 -21.00
N LEU A 11 14.00 -37.99 -21.03
CA LEU A 11 12.95 -37.00 -20.79
C LEU A 11 13.29 -36.20 -19.53
N PRO A 12 13.14 -34.87 -19.55
CA PRO A 12 13.39 -34.06 -18.36
C PRO A 12 12.53 -34.56 -17.19
N PRO A 13 13.04 -34.53 -15.96
CA PRO A 13 12.30 -34.98 -14.80
C PRO A 13 10.96 -34.23 -14.72
N ARG A 14 9.86 -34.98 -14.55
CA ARG A 14 8.53 -34.43 -14.31
C ARG A 14 8.63 -33.38 -13.19
N SER A 15 8.17 -32.16 -13.45
CA SER A 15 8.13 -31.10 -12.46
C SER A 15 7.50 -31.62 -11.16
N PRO A 16 8.12 -31.36 -9.99
CA PRO A 16 7.65 -31.90 -8.72
C PRO A 16 6.18 -31.52 -8.48
N ARG A 17 5.39 -32.48 -7.98
CA ARG A 17 3.98 -32.25 -7.64
C ARG A 17 3.90 -31.13 -6.60
N ARG A 18 3.09 -30.10 -6.87
CA ARG A 18 2.83 -29.00 -5.93
C ARG A 18 2.24 -29.53 -4.62
N THR A 19 2.66 -28.96 -3.50
CA THR A 19 2.04 -29.21 -2.19
C THR A 19 0.67 -28.53 -2.09
N ALA A 20 -0.11 -28.89 -1.07
CA ALA A 20 -1.39 -28.22 -0.79
C ALA A 20 -1.19 -26.71 -0.55
N THR A 21 -0.18 -26.33 0.24
CA THR A 21 0.18 -24.93 0.51
C THR A 21 0.56 -24.18 -0.78
N GLN A 22 1.39 -24.77 -1.64
CA GLN A 22 1.77 -24.16 -2.92
C GLN A 22 0.57 -24.00 -3.86
N THR A 23 -0.36 -24.96 -3.82
CA THR A 23 -1.59 -24.89 -4.62
C THR A 23 -2.53 -23.81 -4.09
N LYS A 24 -2.69 -23.70 -2.76
CA LYS A 24 -3.46 -22.64 -2.12
C LYS A 24 -2.91 -21.27 -2.48
N GLN A 25 -1.60 -21.07 -2.34
CA GLN A 25 -0.91 -19.83 -2.68
C GLN A 25 -1.16 -19.42 -4.15
N LEU A 26 -0.93 -20.34 -5.09
CA LEU A 26 -1.19 -20.11 -6.51
C LEU A 26 -2.64 -19.66 -6.77
N LEU A 27 -3.61 -20.33 -6.16
CA LEU A 27 -5.02 -20.01 -6.35
C LEU A 27 -5.39 -18.66 -5.72
N MET A 28 -4.78 -18.29 -4.59
CA MET A 28 -4.96 -16.96 -3.99
C MET A 28 -4.36 -15.86 -4.89
N ASP A 29 -3.19 -16.09 -5.47
CA ASP A 29 -2.55 -15.13 -6.39
C ASP A 29 -3.39 -14.92 -7.66
N VAL A 30 -3.91 -16.00 -8.25
CA VAL A 30 -4.80 -15.93 -9.42
C VAL A 30 -6.11 -15.21 -9.06
N ALA A 31 -6.71 -15.54 -7.91
CA ALA A 31 -7.95 -14.93 -7.45
C ALA A 31 -7.78 -13.43 -7.16
N LEU A 32 -6.66 -13.04 -6.56
CA LEU A 32 -6.33 -11.63 -6.33
C LEU A 32 -6.12 -10.87 -7.64
N HIS A 33 -5.45 -11.46 -8.62
CA HIS A 33 -5.31 -10.86 -9.94
C HIS A 33 -6.68 -10.65 -10.59
N MET A 34 -7.57 -11.64 -10.50
CA MET A 34 -8.96 -11.53 -10.99
C MET A 34 -9.76 -10.45 -10.26
N LEU A 35 -9.52 -10.26 -8.96
CA LEU A 35 -10.12 -9.18 -8.16
C LEU A 35 -9.67 -7.81 -8.68
N HIS A 36 -8.39 -7.65 -9.00
CA HIS A 36 -7.85 -6.38 -9.51
C HIS A 36 -8.27 -6.08 -10.96
N GLU A 37 -8.39 -7.09 -11.83
CA GLU A 37 -8.82 -6.91 -13.23
C GLU A 37 -10.20 -6.26 -13.38
N ARG A 38 -11.10 -6.47 -12.41
CA ARG A 38 -12.45 -5.89 -12.44
C ARG A 38 -12.55 -4.48 -11.85
N GLY A 39 -11.49 -4.01 -11.18
CA GLY A 39 -11.53 -2.76 -10.42
C GLY A 39 -12.06 -2.92 -8.98
N PRO A 40 -12.14 -1.82 -8.22
CA PRO A 40 -12.53 -1.86 -6.82
C PRO A 40 -13.95 -2.38 -6.64
N THR A 41 -14.14 -3.35 -5.75
CA THR A 41 -15.46 -3.91 -5.44
C THR A 41 -15.69 -3.94 -3.93
N ALA A 42 -16.95 -3.91 -3.52
CA ALA A 42 -17.34 -3.94 -2.11
C ALA A 42 -17.06 -5.28 -1.40
N GLY A 43 -16.55 -6.28 -2.11
CA GLY A 43 -16.24 -7.60 -1.56
C GLY A 43 -15.86 -8.60 -2.63
N VAL A 44 -15.42 -9.78 -2.18
CA VAL A 44 -14.82 -10.82 -3.04
C VAL A 44 -15.82 -11.78 -3.68
N SER A 45 -17.13 -11.60 -3.41
CA SER A 45 -18.18 -12.57 -3.77
C SER A 45 -18.32 -12.85 -5.27
N HIS A 46 -17.80 -11.96 -6.11
CA HIS A 46 -17.86 -12.06 -7.57
C HIS A 46 -16.74 -12.94 -8.17
N VAL A 47 -15.74 -13.35 -7.37
CA VAL A 47 -14.66 -14.25 -7.77
C VAL A 47 -15.07 -15.69 -7.44
N LYS A 48 -15.46 -16.49 -8.44
CA LYS A 48 -15.86 -17.88 -8.21
C LYS A 48 -14.64 -18.79 -8.16
N LEU A 49 -14.65 -19.79 -7.28
CA LEU A 49 -13.56 -20.75 -7.14
C LEU A 49 -13.37 -21.56 -8.44
N THR A 50 -14.46 -21.88 -9.15
CA THR A 50 -14.42 -22.55 -10.46
C THR A 50 -13.62 -21.75 -11.49
N ASP A 51 -13.89 -20.44 -11.57
CA ASP A 51 -13.25 -19.56 -12.55
C ASP A 51 -11.75 -19.41 -12.26
N VAL A 52 -11.38 -19.38 -10.97
CA VAL A 52 -9.97 -19.35 -10.52
C VAL A 52 -9.24 -20.66 -10.88
N LEU A 53 -9.89 -21.80 -10.67
CA LEU A 53 -9.33 -23.11 -11.02
C LEU A 53 -9.12 -23.27 -12.52
N ASP A 54 -10.13 -22.88 -13.31
CA ASP A 54 -10.06 -22.91 -14.77
C ASP A 54 -8.91 -22.03 -15.26
N ARG A 55 -8.78 -20.81 -14.70
CA ARG A 55 -7.69 -19.90 -15.02
C ARG A 55 -6.31 -20.40 -14.59
N ALA A 56 -6.23 -21.14 -13.48
CA ALA A 56 -5.00 -21.77 -13.01
C ALA A 56 -4.68 -23.09 -13.76
N GLY A 57 -5.56 -23.55 -14.65
CA GLY A 57 -5.41 -24.84 -15.35
C GLY A 57 -5.50 -26.05 -14.42
N LEU A 58 -6.27 -25.95 -13.33
CA LEU A 58 -6.42 -26.99 -12.30
C LEU A 58 -7.82 -27.59 -12.31
N THR A 59 -7.90 -28.89 -12.00
CA THR A 59 -9.18 -29.59 -11.85
C THR A 59 -9.84 -29.27 -10.50
N THR A 60 -11.15 -29.36 -10.42
CA THR A 60 -11.96 -29.19 -9.19
C THR A 60 -11.52 -30.07 -8.01
N GLY A 61 -10.98 -31.27 -8.27
CA GLY A 61 -10.44 -32.16 -7.24
C GLY A 61 -9.22 -31.62 -6.47
N ALA A 62 -8.56 -30.57 -6.96
CA ALA A 62 -7.51 -29.86 -6.22
C ALA A 62 -8.11 -28.92 -5.16
N ALA A 63 -9.32 -28.40 -5.40
CA ALA A 63 -9.98 -27.40 -4.57
C ALA A 63 -10.68 -27.99 -3.35
N TYR A 64 -11.32 -29.15 -3.50
CA TYR A 64 -12.00 -29.86 -2.39
C TYR A 64 -11.08 -30.27 -1.23
N ARG A 65 -9.75 -30.21 -1.43
CA ARG A 65 -8.77 -30.46 -0.36
C ARG A 65 -8.34 -29.19 0.37
N LEU A 66 -8.72 -28.02 -0.12
CA LEU A 66 -8.30 -26.71 0.37
C LEU A 66 -9.44 -25.94 1.02
N TRP A 67 -10.65 -26.05 0.47
CA TRP A 67 -11.84 -25.38 0.98
C TRP A 67 -13.04 -26.32 0.92
N ASP A 68 -13.87 -26.25 1.95
CA ASP A 68 -15.13 -27.01 2.03
C ASP A 68 -16.17 -26.46 1.04
N ASP A 69 -16.20 -25.14 0.85
CA ASP A 69 -17.13 -24.46 -0.05
C ASP A 69 -16.59 -23.11 -0.57
N GLN A 70 -17.42 -22.44 -1.38
CA GLN A 70 -17.14 -21.12 -1.95
C GLN A 70 -16.98 -20.03 -0.88
N LYS A 71 -17.68 -20.15 0.26
CA LYS A 71 -17.62 -19.16 1.33
C LYS A 71 -16.28 -19.25 2.06
N ALA A 72 -15.80 -20.44 2.37
CA ALA A 72 -14.49 -20.66 2.97
C ALA A 72 -13.37 -20.10 2.08
N PHE A 73 -13.49 -20.28 0.76
CA PHE A 73 -12.58 -19.66 -0.21
C PHE A 73 -12.66 -18.13 -0.19
N HIS A 74 -13.87 -17.55 -0.14
CA HIS A 74 -14.06 -16.10 -0.07
C HIS A 74 -13.51 -15.50 1.23
N ASP A 75 -13.70 -16.17 2.38
CA ASP A 75 -13.15 -15.74 3.66
C ASP A 75 -11.62 -15.66 3.60
N ASP A 76 -10.96 -16.70 3.04
CA ASP A 76 -9.52 -16.70 2.83
C ASP A 76 -9.06 -15.65 1.83
N LEU A 77 -9.78 -15.46 0.72
CA LEU A 77 -9.44 -14.47 -0.30
C LEU A 77 -9.56 -13.04 0.25
N ALA A 78 -10.56 -12.76 1.08
CA ALA A 78 -10.70 -11.45 1.73
C ALA A 78 -9.52 -11.16 2.66
N ILE A 79 -9.13 -12.13 3.49
CA ILE A 79 -7.95 -12.01 4.36
C ILE A 79 -6.68 -11.85 3.52
N TYR A 80 -6.56 -12.63 2.44
CA TYR A 80 -5.42 -12.57 1.53
C TYR A 80 -5.30 -11.21 0.85
N ALA A 81 -6.41 -10.66 0.32
CA ALA A 81 -6.45 -9.35 -0.31
C ALA A 81 -6.13 -8.22 0.67
N VAL A 82 -6.61 -8.30 1.92
CA VAL A 82 -6.26 -7.33 2.97
C VAL A 82 -4.79 -7.43 3.36
N ARG A 83 -4.19 -8.62 3.41
CA ARG A 83 -2.76 -8.77 3.70
C ARG A 83 -1.87 -8.45 2.51
N TRP A 84 -2.38 -8.60 1.30
CA TRP A 84 -1.61 -8.30 0.10
C TRP A 84 -1.30 -6.82 0.02
N ARG A 85 -0.03 -6.50 -0.12
CA ARG A 85 0.47 -5.14 -0.12
C ARG A 85 1.14 -4.85 -1.45
N ASP A 86 0.61 -3.84 -2.13
CA ASP A 86 1.44 -3.06 -3.03
C ASP A 86 2.25 -2.05 -2.19
N ARG A 87 3.58 -2.06 -2.32
CA ARG A 87 4.45 -1.08 -1.66
C ARG A 87 4.55 0.23 -2.46
N GLN A 88 3.93 0.29 -3.63
CA GLN A 88 4.11 1.36 -4.61
C GLN A 88 3.76 2.76 -4.09
N SER A 89 2.77 2.96 -3.21
CA SER A 89 2.38 4.32 -2.77
C SER A 89 3.44 5.02 -1.91
N THR A 90 4.00 4.33 -0.91
CA THR A 90 5.10 4.87 -0.09
C THR A 90 6.36 5.06 -0.93
N GLU A 91 6.67 4.12 -1.83
CA GLU A 91 7.83 4.19 -2.73
C GLU A 91 7.72 5.35 -3.73
N THR A 92 6.54 5.57 -4.31
CA THR A 92 6.24 6.69 -5.21
C THR A 92 6.43 8.03 -4.50
N THR A 93 5.89 8.15 -3.28
CA THR A 93 6.07 9.34 -2.46
C THR A 93 7.55 9.57 -2.13
N ALA A 94 8.26 8.54 -1.68
CA ALA A 94 9.69 8.60 -1.38
C ALA A 94 10.52 9.01 -2.61
N HIS A 95 10.24 8.41 -3.77
CA HIS A 95 10.92 8.72 -5.03
C HIS A 95 10.77 10.20 -5.42
N ARG A 96 9.60 10.79 -5.13
CA ARG A 96 9.35 12.21 -5.37
C ARG A 96 10.10 13.13 -4.41
N VAL A 97 10.15 12.79 -3.11
CA VAL A 97 10.64 13.73 -2.08
C VAL A 97 12.13 13.60 -1.77
N MET A 98 12.72 12.42 -1.89
CA MET A 98 14.13 12.21 -1.54
C MET A 98 15.09 13.10 -2.33
N PRO A 99 14.92 13.33 -3.65
CA PRO A 99 15.78 14.26 -4.40
C PRO A 99 15.74 15.69 -3.86
N ILE A 100 14.56 16.17 -3.44
CA ILE A 100 14.37 17.51 -2.85
C ILE A 100 15.15 17.59 -1.54
N ILE A 101 15.02 16.58 -0.68
CA ILE A 101 15.75 16.47 0.59
C ILE A 101 17.27 16.47 0.35
N HIS A 102 17.76 15.62 -0.55
CA HIS A 102 19.20 15.51 -0.85
C HIS A 102 19.79 16.81 -1.42
N SER A 103 18.99 17.58 -2.16
CA SER A 103 19.41 18.89 -2.70
C SER A 103 19.35 20.04 -1.68
N GLY A 104 18.91 19.79 -0.44
CA GLY A 104 18.68 20.84 0.56
C GLY A 104 17.52 21.77 0.20
N GLY A 105 16.51 21.24 -0.52
CA GLY A 105 15.30 21.98 -0.85
C GLY A 105 14.45 22.30 0.39
N PRO A 106 13.52 23.27 0.30
CA PRO A 106 12.67 23.66 1.41
C PRO A 106 11.70 22.52 1.82
N TRP A 107 11.42 22.39 3.11
CA TRP A 107 10.54 21.32 3.63
C TRP A 107 9.10 21.48 3.16
N GLN A 108 8.65 22.71 2.91
CA GLN A 108 7.35 22.99 2.31
C GLN A 108 7.22 22.33 0.92
N GLU A 109 8.28 22.37 0.11
CA GLU A 109 8.29 21.73 -1.20
C GLU A 109 8.27 20.20 -1.08
N VAL A 110 8.96 19.63 -0.07
CA VAL A 110 8.88 18.20 0.23
C VAL A 110 7.45 17.77 0.54
N LEU A 111 6.73 18.52 1.36
CA LEU A 111 5.34 18.20 1.69
C LEU A 111 4.39 18.42 0.52
N ARG A 112 4.58 19.50 -0.24
CA ARG A 112 3.79 19.79 -1.45
C ARG A 112 3.92 18.66 -2.47
N ALA A 113 5.16 18.33 -2.85
CA ALA A 113 5.45 17.31 -3.84
C ALA A 113 5.08 15.90 -3.33
N GLY A 114 5.30 15.61 -2.05
CA GLY A 114 4.94 14.34 -1.43
C GLY A 114 3.43 14.10 -1.40
N ALA A 115 2.64 15.09 -0.97
CA ALA A 115 1.19 15.00 -0.96
C ALA A 115 0.62 14.87 -2.38
N GLU A 116 1.17 15.59 -3.35
CA GLU A 116 0.80 15.47 -4.76
C GLU A 116 1.08 14.05 -5.31
N ALA A 117 2.29 13.52 -5.08
CA ALA A 117 2.65 12.17 -5.52
C ALA A 117 1.79 11.09 -4.87
N ASN A 118 1.48 11.24 -3.58
CA ASN A 118 0.58 10.36 -2.87
C ASN A 118 -0.81 10.34 -3.53
N LEU A 119 -1.39 11.51 -3.83
CA LEU A 119 -2.69 11.60 -4.51
C LEU A 119 -2.68 10.99 -5.92
N GLN A 120 -1.61 11.22 -6.68
CA GLN A 120 -1.45 10.70 -8.04
C GLN A 120 -1.30 9.17 -8.07
N SER A 121 -0.86 8.55 -6.98
CA SER A 121 -0.71 7.08 -6.90
C SER A 121 -2.03 6.33 -6.80
N PHE A 122 -3.14 7.01 -6.46
CA PHE A 122 -4.40 6.34 -6.07
C PHE A 122 -5.33 5.87 -7.19
N PRO A 123 -5.52 6.60 -8.32
CA PRO A 123 -6.41 6.14 -9.38
C PRO A 123 -6.00 4.78 -9.98
N GLU A 124 -4.73 4.41 -9.84
CA GLU A 124 -4.18 3.13 -10.28
C GLU A 124 -4.15 2.06 -9.16
N ASP A 125 -4.36 2.46 -7.89
CA ASP A 125 -4.27 1.57 -6.71
C ASP A 125 -5.62 0.92 -6.39
N ILE A 126 -6.05 0.03 -7.30
CA ILE A 126 -7.25 -0.81 -7.14
C ILE A 126 -7.18 -1.62 -5.83
N ALA A 127 -5.98 -1.99 -5.41
CA ALA A 127 -5.77 -2.74 -4.18
C ALA A 127 -6.09 -1.91 -2.94
N LEU A 128 -5.66 -0.65 -2.86
CA LEU A 128 -6.01 0.25 -1.76
C LEU A 128 -7.53 0.37 -1.60
N LEU A 129 -8.26 0.67 -2.67
CA LEU A 129 -9.72 0.81 -2.62
C LEU A 129 -10.43 -0.50 -2.23
N THR A 130 -9.97 -1.63 -2.78
CA THR A 130 -10.45 -2.96 -2.40
C THR A 130 -10.22 -3.21 -0.90
N THR A 131 -9.04 -2.87 -0.39
CA THR A 131 -8.72 -3.07 1.03
C THR A 131 -9.51 -2.12 1.93
N MET A 132 -9.77 -0.88 1.52
CA MET A 132 -10.65 0.04 2.25
C MET A 132 -12.07 -0.51 2.35
N ALA A 133 -12.62 -1.02 1.24
CA ALA A 133 -13.94 -1.65 1.23
C ALA A 133 -14.00 -2.88 2.16
N LEU A 134 -13.00 -3.76 2.07
CA LEU A 134 -12.92 -4.95 2.94
C LEU A 134 -12.80 -4.56 4.43
N ARG A 135 -11.94 -3.59 4.77
CA ARG A 135 -11.78 -3.06 6.13
C ARG A 135 -13.08 -2.47 6.67
N ALA A 136 -13.79 -1.68 5.86
CA ALA A 136 -15.07 -1.09 6.25
C ALA A 136 -16.15 -2.16 6.53
N SER A 137 -16.06 -3.32 5.89
CA SER A 137 -17.00 -4.44 6.07
C SER A 137 -16.58 -5.48 7.13
N ALA A 138 -15.42 -5.30 7.78
CA ALA A 138 -14.80 -6.33 8.62
C ALA A 138 -15.46 -6.56 10.00
N TYR A 139 -16.41 -5.72 10.42
CA TYR A 139 -16.97 -5.75 11.79
C TYR A 139 -17.51 -7.13 12.21
N GLY A 140 -18.13 -7.86 11.29
CA GLY A 140 -18.69 -9.19 11.55
C GLY A 140 -17.70 -10.35 11.40
N HIS A 141 -16.42 -10.08 11.11
CA HIS A 141 -15.46 -11.11 10.68
C HIS A 141 -14.12 -10.97 11.43
N PRO A 142 -13.96 -11.63 12.60
CA PRO A 142 -12.81 -11.40 13.48
C PRO A 142 -11.44 -11.58 12.82
N ALA A 143 -11.29 -12.57 11.94
CA ALA A 143 -10.03 -12.83 11.24
C ALA A 143 -9.71 -11.72 10.22
N LEU A 144 -10.72 -11.20 9.52
CA LEU A 144 -10.55 -10.07 8.60
C LEU A 144 -10.24 -8.78 9.35
N LEU A 145 -10.86 -8.57 10.52
CA LEU A 145 -10.57 -7.44 11.39
C LEU A 145 -9.12 -7.48 11.89
N GLU A 146 -8.62 -8.65 12.27
CA GLU A 146 -7.22 -8.80 12.69
C GLU A 146 -6.26 -8.55 11.53
N ALA A 147 -6.50 -9.16 10.37
CA ALA A 147 -5.72 -8.89 9.16
C ALA A 147 -5.73 -7.39 8.78
N SER A 148 -6.85 -6.70 9.01
CA SER A 148 -6.97 -5.26 8.77
C SER A 148 -6.10 -4.43 9.71
N ARG A 149 -5.99 -4.83 10.99
CA ARG A 149 -5.12 -4.16 11.98
C ARG A 149 -3.65 -4.40 11.66
N GLU A 150 -3.27 -5.63 11.35
CA GLU A 150 -1.90 -6.00 10.92
C GLU A 150 -1.49 -5.13 9.72
N ARG A 151 -2.32 -5.08 8.68
CA ARG A 151 -2.08 -4.26 7.48
C ARG A 151 -1.90 -2.78 7.83
N HIS A 152 -2.78 -2.23 8.66
CA HIS A 152 -2.71 -0.83 9.04
C HIS A 152 -1.41 -0.52 9.82
N ALA A 153 -1.03 -1.38 10.77
CA ALA A 153 0.21 -1.21 11.54
C ALA A 153 1.46 -1.25 10.64
N GLU A 154 1.52 -2.16 9.66
CA GLU A 154 2.62 -2.22 8.69
C GLU A 154 2.70 -0.97 7.81
N ALA A 155 1.54 -0.45 7.38
CA ALA A 155 1.48 0.80 6.61
C ALA A 155 1.97 2.00 7.45
N MET A 156 1.56 2.08 8.72
CA MET A 156 1.99 3.12 9.65
C MET A 156 3.49 3.05 9.90
N SER A 157 4.07 1.85 10.05
CA SER A 157 5.51 1.67 10.23
C SER A 157 6.30 2.17 9.00
N ALA A 158 5.84 1.85 7.79
CA ALA A 158 6.52 2.27 6.55
C ALA A 158 6.49 3.79 6.36
N TYR A 159 5.32 4.42 6.53
CA TYR A 159 5.22 5.88 6.46
C TYR A 159 5.91 6.57 7.64
N GLY A 160 5.90 5.98 8.83
CA GLY A 160 6.61 6.49 10.00
C GLY A 160 8.11 6.62 9.75
N SER A 161 8.73 5.65 9.09
CA SER A 161 10.14 5.74 8.69
C SER A 161 10.38 6.91 7.73
N LEU A 162 9.52 7.12 6.73
CA LEU A 162 9.62 8.26 5.81
C LEU A 162 9.48 9.60 6.55
N TYR A 163 8.46 9.75 7.39
CA TYR A 163 8.25 10.98 8.16
C TYR A 163 9.42 11.24 9.11
N GLN A 164 9.97 10.22 9.75
CA GLN A 164 11.15 10.36 10.59
C GLN A 164 12.36 10.87 9.79
N THR A 165 12.58 10.38 8.56
CA THR A 165 13.61 10.89 7.65
C THR A 165 13.39 12.37 7.33
N VAL A 166 12.16 12.77 6.99
CA VAL A 166 11.84 14.18 6.69
C VAL A 166 12.09 15.06 7.92
N LEU A 167 11.56 14.69 9.09
CA LEU A 167 11.73 15.47 10.32
C LEU A 167 13.21 15.63 10.70
N HIS A 168 13.99 14.55 10.59
CA HIS A 168 15.42 14.60 10.86
C HIS A 168 16.16 15.52 9.88
N ALA A 169 15.88 15.41 8.58
CA ALA A 169 16.52 16.24 7.54
C ALA A 169 16.29 17.74 7.77
N TYR A 170 15.11 18.11 8.28
CA TYR A 170 14.73 19.49 8.54
C TYR A 170 14.89 19.92 10.00
N ARG A 171 15.59 19.11 10.82
CA ARG A 171 15.85 19.38 12.24
C ARG A 171 14.58 19.72 13.01
N ARG A 172 13.52 18.94 12.81
CA ARG A 172 12.25 19.08 13.53
C ARG A 172 12.05 17.92 14.49
N GLN A 173 11.42 18.20 15.63
CA GLN A 173 10.98 17.21 16.60
C GLN A 173 9.49 17.37 16.88
N LEU A 174 8.83 16.30 17.30
CA LEU A 174 7.43 16.35 17.73
C LEU A 174 7.32 17.10 19.06
N LYS A 175 6.37 18.03 19.15
CA LYS A 175 5.99 18.69 20.40
C LYS A 175 5.26 17.69 21.29
N GLN A 176 5.46 17.76 22.60
CA GLN A 176 4.60 17.03 23.53
C GLN A 176 3.16 17.58 23.49
N PRO A 177 2.10 16.74 23.53
CA PRO A 177 2.10 15.29 23.76
C PRO A 177 2.09 14.44 22.47
N PHE A 178 2.47 15.00 21.32
CA PHE A 178 2.39 14.32 20.05
C PHE A 178 3.50 13.27 19.87
N THR A 179 3.16 12.19 19.18
CA THR A 179 4.06 11.08 18.84
C THR A 179 4.09 10.88 17.33
N LEU A 180 5.06 10.09 16.86
CA LEU A 180 5.14 9.74 15.44
C LEU A 180 3.89 8.97 14.99
N ASP A 181 3.36 8.11 15.87
CA ASP A 181 2.12 7.37 15.61
C ASP A 181 0.92 8.31 15.45
N HIS A 182 0.82 9.37 16.26
CA HIS A 182 -0.23 10.39 16.10
C HIS A 182 -0.13 11.09 14.74
N LEU A 183 1.09 11.47 14.33
CA LEU A 183 1.31 12.12 13.04
C LEU A 183 0.96 11.17 11.88
N CYS A 184 1.40 9.92 11.95
CA CYS A 184 1.10 8.90 10.94
C CYS A 184 -0.40 8.66 10.82
N ALA A 185 -1.10 8.50 11.95
CA ALA A 185 -2.54 8.26 11.98
C ALA A 185 -3.32 9.44 11.37
N LEU A 186 -2.96 10.68 11.69
CA LEU A 186 -3.62 11.87 11.14
C LEU A 186 -3.40 12.01 9.63
N LEU A 187 -2.16 11.88 9.17
CA LEU A 187 -1.84 11.96 7.74
C LEU A 187 -2.47 10.82 6.95
N ALA A 188 -2.52 9.61 7.52
CA ALA A 188 -3.22 8.47 6.92
C ALA A 188 -4.72 8.73 6.79
N ALA A 189 -5.37 9.21 7.85
CA ALA A 189 -6.81 9.51 7.82
C ALA A 189 -7.15 10.60 6.79
N LEU A 190 -6.34 11.65 6.71
CA LEU A 190 -6.49 12.68 5.68
C LEU A 190 -6.29 12.09 4.27
N SER A 191 -5.19 11.37 4.07
CA SER A 191 -4.85 10.74 2.80
C SER A 191 -5.97 9.81 2.33
N GLU A 192 -6.44 8.88 3.18
CA GLU A 192 -7.54 7.95 2.88
C GLU A 192 -8.84 8.69 2.53
N GLY A 193 -9.14 9.82 3.19
CA GLY A 193 -10.28 10.66 2.85
C GLY A 193 -10.20 11.25 1.45
N PHE A 194 -9.02 11.77 1.07
CA PHE A 194 -8.80 12.25 -0.30
C PHE A 194 -8.77 11.09 -1.31
N THR A 195 -8.21 9.93 -0.98
CA THR A 195 -8.29 8.72 -1.83
C THR A 195 -9.75 8.40 -2.17
N LEU A 196 -10.64 8.42 -1.16
CA LEU A 196 -12.05 8.14 -1.37
C LEU A 196 -12.73 9.20 -2.25
N GLN A 197 -12.38 10.48 -2.08
CA GLN A 197 -12.83 11.56 -2.97
C GLN A 197 -12.36 11.32 -4.42
N ALA A 198 -11.09 10.97 -4.62
CA ALA A 198 -10.55 10.69 -5.96
C ALA A 198 -11.31 9.54 -6.65
N ALA A 199 -11.69 8.52 -5.88
CA ALA A 199 -12.42 7.37 -6.38
C ALA A 199 -13.83 7.71 -6.90
N THR A 200 -14.42 8.86 -6.52
CA THR A 200 -15.70 9.33 -7.10
C THR A 200 -15.51 10.06 -8.43
N GLY A 201 -14.27 10.23 -8.91
CA GLY A 201 -13.94 11.02 -10.10
C GLY A 201 -13.95 12.52 -9.86
N GLU A 202 -14.12 12.97 -8.61
CA GLU A 202 -14.08 14.38 -8.26
C GLU A 202 -12.62 14.86 -8.21
N PRO A 203 -12.25 15.92 -8.96
CA PRO A 203 -10.89 16.42 -8.96
C PRO A 203 -10.54 17.00 -7.58
N HIS A 204 -9.28 16.82 -7.16
CA HIS A 204 -8.79 17.50 -5.96
C HIS A 204 -8.69 19.01 -6.18
N THR A 205 -9.22 19.76 -5.21
CA THR A 205 -9.05 21.20 -5.18
C THR A 205 -7.57 21.55 -5.09
N VAL A 206 -7.12 22.39 -6.03
CA VAL A 206 -5.78 22.99 -6.06
C VAL A 206 -5.92 24.48 -5.77
N VAL A 207 -5.13 24.98 -4.82
CA VAL A 207 -5.05 26.40 -4.48
C VAL A 207 -3.68 26.95 -4.85
N GLN A 208 -3.63 28.25 -5.16
CA GLN A 208 -2.39 28.97 -5.41
C GLN A 208 -1.89 29.57 -4.10
N ILE A 209 -0.69 29.20 -3.67
CA ILE A 209 -0.03 29.74 -2.47
C ILE A 209 1.36 30.20 -2.89
N ASN A 210 1.60 31.50 -2.80
CA ASN A 210 2.90 32.08 -3.07
C ASN A 210 3.82 31.87 -1.87
N SER A 211 5.00 31.30 -2.11
CA SER A 211 6.06 31.22 -1.12
C SER A 211 7.08 32.31 -1.37
N ASP A 212 7.67 32.85 -0.31
CA ASP A 212 8.83 33.74 -0.41
C ASP A 212 10.08 33.00 -0.93
N ASP A 213 10.09 31.66 -0.88
CA ASP A 213 11.15 30.82 -1.45
C ASP A 213 10.78 30.36 -2.86
N PRO A 214 11.49 30.82 -3.91
CA PRO A 214 11.19 30.48 -5.31
C PRO A 214 11.41 28.98 -5.64
N ARG A 215 11.98 28.20 -4.72
CA ARG A 215 12.13 26.75 -4.86
C ARG A 215 10.87 25.98 -4.46
N VAL A 216 9.87 26.66 -3.90
CA VAL A 216 8.57 26.07 -3.54
C VAL A 216 7.56 26.35 -4.66
N GLY A 217 6.91 25.30 -5.16
CA GLY A 217 5.88 25.44 -6.18
C GLY A 217 4.63 26.17 -5.67
N GLU A 218 3.92 26.84 -6.57
CA GLU A 218 2.75 27.68 -6.23
C GLU A 218 1.44 26.89 -6.16
N GLN A 219 1.37 25.69 -6.76
CA GLN A 219 0.17 24.86 -6.81
C GLN A 219 0.14 23.83 -5.68
N TRP A 220 -0.89 23.94 -4.84
CA TRP A 220 -1.06 23.13 -3.63
C TRP A 220 -2.38 22.39 -3.63
N THR A 221 -2.32 21.08 -3.45
CA THR A 221 -3.54 20.30 -3.13
C THR A 221 -3.97 20.59 -1.69
N LEU A 222 -5.26 20.45 -1.39
CA LEU A 222 -5.71 20.60 0.00
C LEU A 222 -5.07 19.59 0.97
N LEU A 223 -4.66 18.41 0.50
CA LEU A 223 -3.86 17.48 1.29
C LEU A 223 -2.50 18.08 1.66
N ALA A 224 -1.81 18.71 0.70
CA ALA A 224 -0.52 19.35 0.95
C ALA A 224 -0.65 20.48 1.98
N VAL A 225 -1.68 21.32 1.85
CA VAL A 225 -1.96 22.41 2.80
C VAL A 225 -2.24 21.85 4.20
N ALA A 226 -3.08 20.83 4.31
CA ALA A 226 -3.40 20.19 5.58
C ALA A 226 -2.15 19.52 6.21
N ALA A 227 -1.31 18.88 5.40
CA ALA A 227 -0.07 18.25 5.87
C ALA A 227 0.91 19.29 6.44
N VAL A 228 1.09 20.43 5.78
CA VAL A 228 1.88 21.56 6.30
C VAL A 228 1.32 22.02 7.64
N ALA A 229 0.03 22.35 7.71
CA ALA A 229 -0.59 22.84 8.94
C ALA A 229 -0.46 21.86 10.11
N LEU A 230 -0.64 20.55 9.85
CA LEU A 230 -0.43 19.51 10.86
C LEU A 230 1.02 19.42 11.32
N ILE A 231 1.98 19.42 10.39
CA ILE A 231 3.40 19.32 10.74
C ILE A 231 3.84 20.55 11.52
N GLU A 232 3.45 21.77 11.12
CA GLU A 232 3.75 23.00 11.89
C GLU A 232 3.14 22.97 13.29
N HIS A 233 1.91 22.48 13.41
CA HIS A 233 1.23 22.38 14.69
C HIS A 233 1.91 21.35 15.60
N MET A 234 2.19 20.16 15.09
CA MET A 234 2.66 19.01 15.87
C MET A 234 4.17 18.99 16.09
N THR A 235 4.94 19.80 15.36
CA THR A 235 6.41 19.77 15.43
C THR A 235 7.00 21.16 15.68
N GLU A 236 8.20 21.18 16.22
CA GLU A 236 9.02 22.36 16.48
C GLU A 236 10.44 22.15 15.99
N ASP A 237 11.17 23.24 15.79
CA ASP A 237 12.57 23.15 15.41
C ASP A 237 13.43 22.68 16.59
N ILE A 238 14.37 21.79 16.31
CA ILE A 238 15.40 21.38 17.26
C ILE A 238 16.42 22.52 17.32
N PRO A 239 16.57 23.20 18.48
CA PRO A 239 17.50 24.32 18.61
C PRO A 239 18.92 23.94 18.17
N ALA A 240 19.65 24.89 17.59
CA ALA A 240 21.09 24.72 17.42
C ALA A 240 21.74 24.49 18.79
N PRO A 241 22.77 23.61 18.90
CA PRO A 241 23.54 23.52 20.13
C PRO A 241 24.05 24.92 20.49
N VAL A 242 23.82 25.36 21.74
CA VAL A 242 24.35 26.63 22.21
C VAL A 242 25.87 26.51 22.19
N ALA A 243 26.54 27.29 21.34
CA ALA A 243 28.00 27.31 21.28
C ALA A 243 28.56 27.75 22.64
N GLY A 244 29.26 26.86 23.36
CA GLY A 244 30.00 27.23 24.57
C GLY A 244 29.77 26.40 25.83
N MET A 245 29.10 25.25 25.80
CA MET A 245 29.14 24.29 26.91
C MET A 245 29.94 23.05 26.51
N SER A 246 31.25 23.12 26.76
CA SER A 246 32.18 21.98 26.86
C SER A 246 32.77 21.98 28.26
#